data_AF-K5YZ37-F1
#
_entry.id   AF-K5YZ37-F1
#
_cell.length_a   1.000
_cell.length_b   1.000
_cell.length_c   1.000
_cell.angle_alpha   90.00
_cell.angle_beta   90.00
_cell.angle_gamma   90.00
#
_symmetry.space_group_name_H-M   'P 1'
#
loop_
_entity.id
_entity.type
_entity.pdbx_description
1 polymer ?
#
loop_
_entity_poly.entity_id
_entity_poly.type
_entity_poly.pdbx_seq_one_letter_code
_entity_poly.pdbx_strand_id
1 'polypeptide(L)'
;TPALQEMAQAAIHPGFAATFVRAFFAGWLIALMVWILPSASTSRPLIVLLITYVVALAQLSHIIAGSAEAAYGVLAGSATLYDYAAHFFAPTILGNITGGIVMVSVLNHGAIKPEIEERLGEGERQERRHANLRATSRAGKPKAGR
;
A
#
# COMPACT_ATOMS: atom_id res chain seq x y z
N THR A 1 -2.10 -28.27 -20.35
CA THR A 1 -2.66 -29.32 -19.44
C THR A 1 -4.01 -28.83 -18.95
N PRO A 2 -4.95 -29.71 -18.57
CA PRO A 2 -6.29 -29.30 -18.16
C PRO A 2 -6.30 -28.27 -17.01
N ALA A 3 -5.39 -28.41 -16.04
CA ALA A 3 -5.25 -27.47 -14.92
C ALA A 3 -4.91 -26.02 -15.35
N LEU A 4 -4.03 -25.83 -16.34
CA LEU A 4 -3.69 -24.48 -16.82
C LEU A 4 -4.87 -23.82 -17.54
N GLN A 5 -5.71 -24.63 -18.18
CA GLN A 5 -6.88 -24.14 -18.90
C GLN A 5 -7.99 -23.72 -17.95
N GLU A 6 -8.18 -24.43 -16.83
CA GLU A 6 -9.09 -24.02 -15.76
C GLU A 6 -8.67 -22.69 -15.12
N MET A 7 -7.38 -22.50 -14.84
CA MET A 7 -6.85 -21.26 -14.29
C MET A 7 -7.07 -20.08 -15.24
N ALA A 8 -6.81 -20.27 -16.54
CA ALA A 8 -7.05 -19.24 -17.55
C ALA A 8 -8.53 -18.86 -17.66
N GLN A 9 -9.45 -19.83 -17.59
CA GLN A 9 -10.89 -19.54 -17.57
C GLN A 9 -11.31 -18.77 -16.32
N ALA A 10 -10.82 -19.19 -15.15
CA ALA A 10 -11.10 -18.52 -13.88
C ALA A 10 -10.58 -17.07 -13.82
N ALA A 11 -9.52 -16.75 -14.57
CA ALA A 11 -8.96 -15.41 -14.67
C ALA A 11 -9.78 -14.45 -15.55
N ILE A 12 -10.50 -14.98 -16.56
CA ILE A 12 -11.16 -14.17 -17.60
C ILE A 12 -12.68 -14.07 -17.37
N HIS A 13 -13.30 -15.08 -16.76
CA HIS A 13 -14.76 -15.12 -16.55
C HIS A 13 -15.36 -14.20 -15.46
N PRO A 14 -14.64 -13.70 -14.44
CA PRO A 14 -15.26 -12.81 -13.47
C PRO A 14 -15.64 -11.49 -14.15
N GLY A 15 -16.87 -11.02 -13.91
CA GLY A 15 -17.28 -9.70 -14.39
C GLY A 15 -16.38 -8.58 -13.86
N PHE A 16 -16.31 -7.46 -14.58
CA PHE A 16 -15.41 -6.33 -14.29
C PHE A 16 -15.34 -5.95 -12.80
N ALA A 17 -16.48 -5.84 -12.13
CA ALA A 17 -16.55 -5.47 -10.72
C ALA A 17 -15.93 -6.53 -9.79
N ALA A 18 -16.11 -7.82 -10.10
CA ALA A 18 -15.53 -8.91 -9.32
C ALA A 18 -14.01 -8.94 -9.48
N THR A 19 -13.50 -8.80 -10.72
CA THR A 19 -12.06 -8.69 -10.99
C THR A 19 -11.45 -7.48 -10.30
N PHE A 20 -12.15 -6.34 -10.33
CA PHE A 20 -11.71 -5.12 -9.66
C PHE A 20 -11.60 -5.31 -8.15
N VAL A 21 -12.61 -5.88 -7.47
CA VAL A 21 -12.57 -6.09 -6.02
C VAL A 21 -11.46 -7.08 -5.62
N ARG A 22 -11.29 -8.17 -6.37
CA ARG A 22 -10.17 -9.11 -6.16
C ARG A 22 -8.82 -8.40 -6.34
N ALA A 23 -8.69 -7.58 -7.38
CA ALA A 23 -7.49 -6.81 -7.65
C ALA A 23 -7.23 -5.72 -6.60
N PHE A 24 -8.27 -5.11 -6.04
CA PHE A 24 -8.16 -4.17 -4.93
C PHE A 24 -7.46 -4.82 -3.73
N PHE A 25 -7.95 -5.98 -3.29
CA PHE A 25 -7.33 -6.69 -2.18
C PHE A 25 -5.94 -7.25 -2.53
N ALA A 26 -5.70 -7.67 -3.78
CA ALA A 26 -4.37 -8.08 -4.23
C ALA A 26 -3.34 -6.94 -4.08
N GLY A 27 -3.67 -5.76 -4.61
CA GLY A 27 -2.79 -4.58 -4.53
C GLY A 27 -2.58 -4.12 -3.09
N TRP A 28 -3.62 -4.19 -2.26
CA TRP A 28 -3.54 -3.88 -0.83
C TRP A 28 -2.55 -4.81 -0.10
N LEU A 29 -2.66 -6.12 -0.29
CA LEU A 29 -1.79 -7.11 0.37
C LEU A 29 -0.32 -6.96 -0.05
N ILE A 30 -0.07 -6.71 -1.33
CA ILE A 30 1.29 -6.49 -1.84
C ILE A 30 1.87 -5.17 -1.30
N ALA A 31 1.07 -4.10 -1.21
CA ALA A 31 1.49 -2.85 -0.59
C ALA A 31 1.82 -3.03 0.90
N LEU A 32 0.99 -3.76 1.64
CA LEU A 32 1.23 -4.11 3.04
C LEU A 32 2.54 -4.90 3.21
N MET A 33 2.79 -5.88 2.33
CA MET A 33 4.02 -6.66 2.33
C MET A 33 5.25 -5.77 2.17
N VAL A 34 5.26 -4.90 1.16
CA VAL A 34 6.37 -3.97 0.91
C VAL A 34 6.56 -3.00 2.08
N TRP A 35 5.47 -2.62 2.75
CA TRP A 35 5.50 -1.74 3.91
C TRP A 35 6.18 -2.38 5.13
N ILE A 36 5.89 -3.65 5.42
CA ILE A 36 6.44 -4.35 6.60
C ILE A 36 7.84 -4.93 6.36
N LEU A 37 8.24 -5.10 5.10
CA LEU A 37 9.49 -5.75 4.71
C LEU A 37 10.77 -5.10 5.29
N PRO A 38 10.89 -3.76 5.37
CA PRO A 38 12.05 -3.10 5.98
C PRO A 38 12.27 -3.53 7.43
N SER A 39 11.18 -3.73 8.18
CA SER A 39 11.21 -4.11 9.60
C SER A 39 11.46 -5.60 9.83
N ALA A 40 11.38 -6.44 8.80
CA ALA A 40 11.34 -7.90 8.93
C ALA A 40 12.70 -8.62 8.83
N SER A 41 13.81 -7.94 9.13
CA SER A 41 15.20 -8.45 9.21
C SER A 41 15.46 -9.80 8.48
N THR A 42 15.44 -10.93 9.19
CA THR A 42 15.73 -12.28 8.67
C THR A 42 14.50 -12.99 8.10
N SER A 43 13.28 -12.58 8.48
CA SER A 43 12.01 -13.18 8.05
C SER A 43 11.46 -12.64 6.73
N ARG A 44 12.17 -11.72 6.05
CA ARG A 44 11.78 -11.14 4.75
C ARG A 44 11.35 -12.17 3.71
N PRO A 45 12.13 -13.25 3.42
CA PRO A 45 11.74 -14.21 2.40
C PRO A 45 10.46 -14.98 2.76
N LEU A 46 10.28 -15.29 4.05
CA LEU A 46 9.10 -15.97 4.55
C LEU A 46 7.84 -15.11 4.41
N ILE A 47 7.94 -13.81 4.65
CA ILE A 47 6.83 -12.87 4.48
C ILE A 47 6.44 -12.76 3.00
N VAL A 48 7.43 -12.64 2.11
CA VAL A 48 7.16 -12.60 0.67
C VAL A 48 6.46 -13.88 0.22
N LEU A 49 6.99 -15.04 0.64
CA LEU A 49 6.39 -16.34 0.33
C LEU A 49 4.94 -16.43 0.87
N LEU A 50 4.72 -16.07 2.13
CA LEU A 50 3.40 -16.15 2.75
C LEU A 50 2.38 -15.26 2.04
N ILE A 51 2.72 -14.00 1.77
CA ILE A 51 1.78 -13.06 1.14
C ILE A 51 1.50 -13.46 -0.31
N THR A 52 2.54 -13.80 -1.08
CA THR A 52 2.36 -14.27 -2.46
C THR A 52 1.58 -15.58 -2.52
N TYR A 53 1.77 -16.47 -1.55
CA TYR A 53 0.99 -17.69 -1.42
C TYR A 53 -0.47 -17.40 -1.09
N VAL A 54 -0.76 -16.46 -0.18
CA VAL A 54 -2.14 -16.04 0.14
C VAL A 54 -2.82 -15.43 -1.09
N VAL A 55 -2.11 -14.60 -1.86
CA VAL A 55 -2.62 -14.01 -3.11
C VAL A 55 -3.00 -15.10 -4.11
N ALA A 56 -2.14 -16.12 -4.27
CA ALA A 56 -2.40 -17.26 -5.14
C ALA A 56 -3.55 -18.15 -4.62
N LEU A 57 -3.58 -18.45 -3.33
CA LEU A 57 -4.59 -19.31 -2.69
C LEU A 57 -5.98 -18.68 -2.76
N ALA A 58 -6.07 -17.38 -2.53
CA ALA A 58 -7.32 -16.62 -2.61
C ALA A 58 -7.72 -16.26 -4.05
N GLN A 59 -6.93 -16.68 -5.06
CA GLN A 59 -7.19 -16.42 -6.48
C GLN A 59 -7.43 -14.93 -6.76
N LEU A 60 -6.61 -14.08 -6.14
CA LEU A 60 -6.72 -12.64 -6.29
C LEU A 60 -6.10 -12.19 -7.61
N SER A 61 -6.80 -11.34 -8.34
CA SER A 61 -6.37 -10.78 -9.62
C SER A 61 -5.18 -9.84 -9.40
N HIS A 62 -3.96 -10.35 -9.50
CA HIS A 62 -2.73 -9.57 -9.44
C HIS A 62 -2.13 -9.44 -10.83
N ILE A 63 -1.89 -8.21 -11.30
CA ILE A 63 -1.56 -7.94 -12.70
C ILE A 63 -0.36 -8.74 -13.18
N ILE A 64 0.66 -8.92 -12.33
CA ILE A 64 1.87 -9.65 -12.71
C ILE A 64 1.60 -11.17 -12.76
N ALA A 65 0.96 -11.73 -11.72
CA ALA A 65 0.77 -13.17 -11.62
C ALA A 65 -0.29 -13.67 -12.61
N GLY A 66 -1.43 -12.99 -12.68
CA GLY A 66 -2.52 -13.34 -13.59
C GLY A 66 -2.21 -13.03 -15.05
N SER A 67 -1.20 -12.20 -15.36
CA SER A 67 -0.83 -11.94 -16.76
C SER A 67 -0.37 -13.21 -17.48
N ALA A 68 0.32 -14.11 -16.80
CA ALA A 68 0.77 -15.38 -17.38
C ALA A 68 -0.42 -16.30 -17.71
N GLU A 69 -1.41 -16.36 -16.82
CA GLU A 69 -2.64 -17.16 -16.98
C GLU A 69 -3.52 -16.60 -18.09
N ALA A 70 -3.71 -15.27 -18.10
CA ALA A 70 -4.51 -14.60 -19.12
C ALA A 70 -3.81 -14.63 -20.49
N ALA A 71 -2.47 -14.52 -20.55
CA ALA A 71 -1.70 -14.73 -21.79
C ALA A 71 -1.79 -16.17 -22.28
N TYR A 72 -1.75 -17.16 -21.38
CA TYR A 72 -1.98 -18.56 -21.74
C TYR A 72 -3.38 -18.76 -22.35
N GLY A 73 -4.42 -18.13 -21.78
CA GLY A 73 -5.77 -18.18 -22.32
C GLY A 73 -5.87 -17.68 -23.76
N VAL A 74 -5.16 -16.60 -24.09
CA VAL A 74 -5.06 -16.06 -25.46
C VAL A 74 -4.30 -17.01 -26.39
N LEU A 75 -3.14 -17.50 -25.95
CA LEU A 75 -2.30 -18.42 -26.75
C LEU A 75 -2.97 -19.77 -27.00
N ALA A 76 -3.78 -20.26 -26.05
CA ALA A 76 -4.56 -21.48 -26.18
C ALA A 76 -5.82 -21.31 -27.05
N GLY A 77 -6.08 -20.10 -27.56
CA GLY A 77 -7.26 -19.79 -28.39
C GLY A 77 -8.57 -19.74 -27.60
N SER A 78 -8.50 -19.72 -26.26
CA SER A 78 -9.67 -19.73 -25.38
C SER A 78 -10.17 -18.33 -25.00
N ALA A 79 -9.42 -17.29 -25.34
CA ALA A 79 -9.79 -15.89 -25.13
C ALA A 79 -9.22 -15.01 -26.24
N THR A 80 -9.87 -13.88 -26.50
CA THR A 80 -9.35 -12.90 -27.47
C THR A 80 -8.39 -11.92 -26.80
N LEU A 81 -7.57 -11.24 -27.59
CA LEU A 81 -6.72 -10.14 -27.09
C LEU A 81 -7.55 -8.99 -26.52
N TYR A 82 -8.78 -8.81 -27.02
CA TYR A 82 -9.74 -7.86 -26.47
C TYR A 82 -10.20 -8.27 -25.06
N ASP A 83 -10.53 -9.54 -24.86
CA ASP A 83 -10.94 -10.04 -23.54
C ASP A 83 -9.82 -9.91 -22.51
N TYR A 84 -8.59 -10.19 -22.92
CA TYR A 84 -7.40 -9.94 -22.09
C TYR A 84 -7.32 -8.47 -21.67
N ALA A 85 -7.49 -7.52 -22.60
CA ALA A 85 -7.36 -6.10 -22.30
C ALA A 85 -8.53 -5.55 -21.47
N ALA A 86 -9.77 -5.88 -21.82
CA ALA A 86 -10.98 -5.29 -21.25
C ALA A 86 -11.44 -5.99 -19.96
N HIS A 87 -11.38 -7.32 -19.91
CA HIS A 87 -11.93 -8.12 -18.80
C HIS A 87 -10.90 -8.49 -17.74
N PHE A 88 -9.62 -8.60 -18.13
CA PHE A 88 -8.53 -8.89 -17.19
C PHE A 88 -7.70 -7.64 -16.89
N PHE A 89 -7.02 -7.06 -17.88
CA PHE A 89 -5.97 -6.06 -17.68
C PHE A 89 -6.49 -4.74 -17.08
N ALA A 90 -7.54 -4.16 -17.68
CA ALA A 90 -8.10 -2.89 -17.22
C ALA A 90 -8.63 -2.94 -15.76
N PRO A 91 -9.56 -3.84 -15.39
CA PRO A 91 -10.03 -3.91 -14.01
C PRO A 91 -8.92 -4.30 -13.02
N THR A 92 -7.97 -5.14 -13.44
CA THR A 92 -6.89 -5.60 -12.56
C THR A 92 -5.90 -4.48 -12.22
N ILE A 93 -5.47 -3.68 -13.20
CA ILE A 93 -4.59 -2.54 -12.94
C ILE A 93 -5.27 -1.51 -12.07
N LEU A 94 -6.53 -1.16 -12.39
CA LEU A 94 -7.29 -0.18 -11.61
C LEU A 94 -7.41 -0.65 -10.15
N GLY A 95 -7.82 -1.90 -9.94
CA GLY A 95 -7.91 -2.47 -8.59
C GLY A 95 -6.57 -2.49 -7.87
N ASN A 96 -5.50 -3.00 -8.50
CA ASN A 96 -4.18 -3.08 -7.87
C ASN A 96 -3.65 -1.72 -7.45
N ILE A 97 -3.76 -0.70 -8.31
CA ILE A 97 -3.31 0.67 -8.01
C ILE A 97 -4.14 1.26 -6.88
N THR A 98 -5.48 1.22 -6.98
CA THR A 98 -6.36 1.81 -5.97
C THR A 98 -6.19 1.14 -4.61
N GLY A 99 -6.12 -0.19 -4.57
CA GLY A 99 -5.89 -0.95 -3.33
C GLY A 99 -4.56 -0.62 -2.66
N GLY A 100 -3.50 -0.50 -3.45
CA GLY A 100 -2.18 -0.09 -2.95
C GLY A 100 -2.16 1.33 -2.39
N ILE A 101 -2.76 2.29 -3.11
CA ILE A 101 -2.85 3.69 -2.66
C ILE A 101 -3.63 3.78 -1.37
N VAL A 102 -4.82 3.16 -1.28
CA VAL A 102 -5.65 3.20 -0.07
C VAL A 102 -4.89 2.62 1.11
N MET A 103 -4.18 1.51 0.93
CA MET A 103 -3.40 0.93 2.02
C MET A 103 -2.32 1.87 2.54
N VAL A 104 -1.51 2.43 1.63
CA VAL A 104 -0.44 3.36 2.00
C VAL A 104 -1.01 4.64 2.63
N SER A 105 -2.10 5.18 2.10
CA SER A 105 -2.76 6.36 2.67
C SER A 105 -3.27 6.11 4.09
N VAL A 106 -3.91 4.98 4.35
CA VAL A 106 -4.41 4.61 5.69
C VAL A 106 -3.26 4.46 6.69
N LEU A 107 -2.20 3.75 6.31
CA LEU A 107 -1.04 3.56 7.19
C LEU A 107 -0.31 4.88 7.47
N ASN A 108 -0.11 5.71 6.45
CA ASN A 108 0.59 6.98 6.59
C ASN A 108 -0.20 7.98 7.45
N HIS A 109 -1.53 8.05 7.28
CA HIS A 109 -2.38 8.91 8.11
C HIS A 109 -2.39 8.48 9.57
N GLY A 110 -2.35 7.17 9.83
CA GLY A 110 -2.24 6.63 11.19
C GLY A 110 -0.90 6.92 11.86
N ALA A 111 0.20 6.79 11.12
CA ALA A 111 1.56 6.97 11.64
C ALA A 111 1.93 8.45 11.91
N ILE A 112 1.50 9.38 11.06
CA ILE A 112 1.93 10.80 11.13
C ILE A 112 1.22 11.60 12.23
N LYS A 113 -0.04 11.28 12.54
CA LYS A 113 -0.84 12.01 13.54
C LYS A 113 -0.16 12.18 14.90
N PRO A 114 0.32 11.11 15.58
CA PRO A 114 0.96 11.25 16.88
C PRO A 114 2.28 12.05 16.80
N GLU A 115 3.04 11.92 15.71
CA GLU A 115 4.31 12.63 15.54
C GLU A 115 4.11 14.15 15.40
N ILE A 116 3.04 14.58 14.71
CA ILE A 116 2.71 16.00 14.59
C ILE A 116 2.29 16.57 15.96
N GLU A 117 1.47 15.85 16.72
CA GLU A 117 1.03 16.28 18.06
C GLU A 117 2.21 16.43 19.03
N GLU A 118 3.15 15.48 19.01
CA GLU A 118 4.38 15.56 19.81
C GLU A 118 5.21 16.78 19.45
N ARG A 119 5.48 16.99 18.15
CA ARG A 119 6.28 18.12 17.64
C ARG A 119 5.66 19.48 17.94
N LEU A 120 4.32 19.60 17.87
CA LEU A 120 3.61 20.82 18.25
C LEU A 120 3.76 21.08 19.74
N GLY A 121 3.60 20.05 20.57
CA GLY A 121 3.80 20.15 22.02
C GLY A 121 5.23 20.53 22.41
N GLU A 122 6.24 20.01 21.71
CA GLU A 122 7.64 20.40 21.90
C GLU A 122 7.88 21.87 21.53
N GLY A 123 7.31 22.32 20.40
CA GLY A 123 7.39 23.72 19.95
C GLY A 123 6.82 24.69 20.99
N GLU A 124 5.64 24.40 21.54
CA GLU A 124 5.02 25.23 22.59
C GLU A 124 5.87 25.29 23.87
N ARG A 125 6.45 24.16 24.29
CA ARG A 125 7.34 24.12 25.46
C ARG A 125 8.60 24.95 25.22
N GLN A 126 9.16 24.87 24.03
CA GLN A 126 10.35 25.61 23.64
C GLN A 126 10.08 27.12 23.63
N GLU A 127 8.96 27.54 23.07
CA GLU A 127 8.54 28.95 23.06
C GLU A 127 8.34 29.51 24.47
N ARG A 128 7.64 28.78 25.34
CA ARG A 128 7.46 29.15 26.76
C ARG A 128 8.80 29.30 27.48
N ARG A 129 9.74 28.39 27.22
CA ARG A 129 11.09 28.43 27.81
C ARG A 129 11.87 29.65 27.33
N HIS A 130 11.81 29.99 26.05
CA HIS A 130 12.43 31.19 25.49
C HIS A 130 11.79 32.48 26.04
N ALA A 131 10.47 32.53 26.20
CA ALA A 131 9.77 33.66 26.81
C ALA A 131 10.19 33.89 28.27
N ASN A 132 10.28 32.81 29.07
CA ASN A 132 10.76 32.89 30.45
C ASN A 132 12.19 33.39 30.55
N LEU A 133 13.10 32.91 29.69
CA LEU A 133 14.49 33.37 29.65
C LEU A 133 14.61 34.86 29.29
N ARG A 134 13.75 35.37 28.41
CA ARG A 134 13.68 36.81 28.08
C ARG A 134 13.17 37.64 29.25
N ALA A 135 12.17 37.15 29.97
CA ALA A 135 11.61 37.82 31.13
C ALA A 135 12.62 37.92 32.28
N THR A 136 13.33 36.83 32.59
CA THR A 136 14.38 36.82 33.63
C THR A 136 15.58 37.68 33.25
N SER A 137 16.00 37.67 31.98
CA SER A 137 17.09 38.54 31.48
C SER A 137 16.74 40.04 31.57
N ARG A 138 15.47 40.41 31.34
CA ARG A 138 15.00 41.81 31.52
C ARG A 138 14.93 42.22 32.99
N ALA A 139 14.48 41.33 33.88
CA ALA A 139 14.38 41.60 35.31
C ALA A 139 15.75 41.75 35.98
N GLY A 140 16.79 41.08 35.46
CA GLY A 140 18.14 41.13 35.99
C GLY A 140 19.01 42.29 35.51
N LYS A 141 18.55 43.16 34.61
CA LYS A 141 19.34 44.34 34.19
C LYS A 141 19.26 45.43 35.28
N PRO A 142 20.37 45.76 35.98
CA PRO A 142 20.38 46.90 36.87
C PRO A 142 20.09 48.16 36.06
N LYS A 143 19.18 49.00 36.55
CA LYS A 143 18.96 50.34 35.99
C LYS A 143 20.27 51.11 36.13
N ALA A 144 21.05 51.22 35.06
CA ALA A 144 22.16 52.13 34.99
C ALA A 144 21.61 53.57 35.04
N GLY A 145 21.52 54.13 36.26
CA GLY A 145 21.39 55.58 36.48
C GLY A 145 22.71 56.24 36.08
N ARG A 146 22.75 57.29 35.26
CA ARG A 146 22.26 58.66 35.50
C ARG A 146 22.78 59.26 36.79
#